data_AF-A0A954XA58-F1
#
_entry.id   AF-A0A954XA58-F1
#
_cell.length_a   1.000
_cell.length_b   1.000
_cell.length_c   1.000
_cell.angle_alpha   90.00
_cell.angle_beta   90.00
_cell.angle_gamma   90.00
#
_symmetry.space_group_name_H-M   'P 1'
#
loop_
_entity.id
_entity.type
_entity.pdbx_description
1 polymer ?
#
loop_
_entity_poly.entity_id
_entity_poly.type
_entity_poly.pdbx_seq_one_letter_code
_entity_poly.pdbx_strand_id
1 'polypeptide(L)'
;MWNCDGHLASWRTAAFSLEMDLSRPNRGISEWTRGGVKLPPMRLLSAIWQPARSSSDSETIEDCYPRGRDLIVTYAQTPERSVRPQVYWRMIVDESQGSSAGPMPLGVEWIGSMQTSFLDSQPQVDSVSEFDSADWKLESVDCYGCPAFVARPTDGKSPSILIAAHPSDCQVHQMDESSSDTVALRFRLFTESLEKGVIRRGRIRAHLLD
;
A
#
# COMPACT_ATOMS: atom_id res chain seq x y z
N MET A 1 -5.66 5.70 -15.75
CA MET A 1 -6.62 4.70 -15.22
C MET A 1 -5.85 3.43 -14.94
N TRP A 2 -6.32 2.63 -13.99
CA TRP A 2 -5.77 1.30 -13.75
C TRP A 2 -6.00 0.39 -14.95
N ASN A 3 -4.96 -0.35 -15.32
CA ASN A 3 -5.02 -1.44 -16.29
C ASN A 3 -4.66 -2.75 -15.58
N CYS A 4 -5.41 -3.81 -15.85
CA CYS A 4 -5.20 -5.14 -15.28
C CYS A 4 -5.00 -6.14 -16.41
N ASP A 5 -3.86 -6.82 -16.42
CA ASP A 5 -3.55 -7.92 -17.34
C ASP A 5 -3.21 -9.17 -16.52
N GLY A 6 -4.17 -10.07 -16.40
CA GLY A 6 -4.10 -11.21 -15.49
C GLY A 6 -3.92 -10.75 -14.04
N HIS A 7 -2.77 -11.06 -13.44
CA HIS A 7 -2.42 -10.65 -12.08
C HIS A 7 -1.61 -9.36 -12.03
N LEU A 8 -1.15 -8.82 -13.16
CA LEU A 8 -0.39 -7.58 -13.18
C LEU A 8 -1.35 -6.39 -13.26
N ALA A 9 -1.26 -5.49 -12.30
CA ALA A 9 -1.94 -4.20 -12.34
C ALA A 9 -0.94 -3.07 -12.53
N SER A 10 -1.32 -2.10 -13.35
CA SER A 10 -0.50 -0.92 -13.60
C SER A 10 -1.34 0.34 -13.67
N TRP A 11 -0.75 1.44 -13.26
CA TRP A 11 -1.24 2.78 -13.57
C TRP A 11 -0.18 3.48 -14.39
N ARG A 12 -0.54 4.01 -15.55
CA ARG A 12 0.39 4.68 -16.45
C ARG A 12 -0.19 5.99 -16.97
N THR A 13 0.64 7.04 -16.93
CA THR A 13 0.43 8.37 -17.50
C THR A 13 1.76 8.87 -18.04
N ALA A 14 1.78 9.96 -18.81
CA ALA A 14 3.03 10.53 -19.32
C ALA A 14 4.00 10.95 -18.19
N ALA A 15 3.47 11.41 -17.05
CA ALA A 15 4.26 11.91 -15.94
C ALA A 15 4.53 10.87 -14.85
N PHE A 16 3.86 9.72 -14.86
CA PHE A 16 3.87 8.81 -13.73
C PHE A 16 3.44 7.40 -14.11
N SER A 17 4.18 6.39 -13.64
CA SER A 17 3.75 5.00 -13.66
C SER A 17 4.08 4.23 -12.39
N LEU A 18 3.33 3.16 -12.15
CA LEU A 18 3.62 2.13 -11.14
C LEU A 18 3.04 0.79 -11.57
N GLU A 19 3.51 -0.29 -10.94
CA GLU A 19 3.03 -1.65 -11.19
C GLU A 19 2.95 -2.46 -9.89
N MET A 20 2.10 -3.49 -9.88
CA MET A 20 2.06 -4.48 -8.82
C MET A 20 1.55 -5.83 -9.33
N ASP A 21 2.04 -6.91 -8.71
CA ASP A 21 1.51 -8.26 -8.89
C ASP A 21 0.42 -8.52 -7.85
N LEU A 22 -0.83 -8.51 -8.27
CA LEU A 22 -2.00 -8.69 -7.43
C LEU A 22 -2.07 -10.08 -6.81
N SER A 23 -1.44 -11.09 -7.41
CA SER A 23 -1.35 -12.43 -6.80
C SER A 23 -0.37 -12.45 -5.64
N ARG A 24 0.46 -11.40 -5.47
CA ARG A 24 1.46 -11.28 -4.42
C ARG A 24 1.36 -9.93 -3.74
N PRO A 25 0.25 -9.67 -3.01
CA PRO A 25 0.03 -8.37 -2.36
C PRO A 25 1.09 -8.04 -1.31
N ASN A 26 1.78 -9.05 -0.78
CA ASN A 26 2.93 -8.89 0.13
C ASN A 26 4.17 -8.26 -0.55
N ARG A 27 4.22 -8.15 -1.87
CA ARG A 27 5.26 -7.43 -2.61
C ARG A 27 4.94 -5.96 -2.84
N GLY A 28 3.69 -5.55 -2.58
CA GLY A 28 3.25 -4.17 -2.70
C GLY A 28 3.41 -3.60 -4.10
N ILE A 29 3.45 -2.28 -4.17
CA ILE A 29 3.60 -1.50 -5.39
C ILE A 29 5.08 -1.29 -5.67
N SER A 30 5.49 -1.60 -6.89
CA SER A 30 6.87 -1.49 -7.39
C SER A 30 6.94 -0.71 -8.71
N GLU A 31 8.15 -0.61 -9.28
CA GLU A 31 8.39 -0.06 -10.62
C GLU A 31 7.84 1.36 -10.82
N TRP A 32 8.11 2.22 -9.84
CA TRP A 32 7.68 3.61 -9.87
C TRP A 32 8.51 4.42 -10.86
N THR A 33 7.82 5.19 -11.72
CA THR A 33 8.45 6.22 -12.56
C THR A 33 7.77 7.56 -12.39
N ARG A 34 8.56 8.63 -12.51
CA ARG A 34 8.12 10.03 -12.44
C ARG A 34 8.82 10.83 -13.53
N GLY A 35 8.06 11.50 -14.40
CA GLY A 35 8.62 12.23 -15.55
C GLY A 35 9.48 11.36 -16.47
N GLY A 36 9.19 10.06 -16.57
CA GLY A 36 10.00 9.10 -17.33
C GLY A 36 11.27 8.61 -16.64
N VAL A 37 11.58 9.12 -15.43
CA VAL A 37 12.72 8.67 -14.62
C VAL A 37 12.24 7.59 -13.64
N LYS A 38 12.98 6.48 -13.56
CA LYS A 38 12.72 5.42 -12.57
C LYS A 38 13.18 5.89 -11.19
N LEU A 39 12.31 5.74 -10.19
CA LEU A 39 12.68 6.03 -8.79
C LEU A 39 13.60 4.93 -8.25
N PRO A 40 14.43 5.21 -7.24
CA PRO A 40 15.24 4.19 -6.60
C PRO A 40 14.37 3.03 -6.08
N PRO A 41 14.89 1.79 -6.05
CA PRO A 41 14.12 0.60 -5.69
C PRO A 41 13.39 0.74 -4.34
N MET A 42 12.12 0.38 -4.34
CA MET A 42 11.26 0.35 -3.15
C MET A 42 10.02 -0.50 -3.42
N ARG A 43 9.37 -0.93 -2.35
CA ARG A 43 8.04 -1.56 -2.38
C ARG A 43 7.13 -0.84 -1.42
N LEU A 44 6.02 -0.30 -1.91
CA LEU A 44 5.10 0.47 -1.07
C LEU A 44 3.80 -0.28 -0.81
N LEU A 45 3.26 -0.13 0.39
CA LEU A 45 1.90 -0.54 0.74
C LEU A 45 1.62 -2.03 0.46
N SER A 46 2.62 -2.89 0.72
CA SER A 46 2.48 -4.34 0.72
C SER A 46 1.45 -4.75 1.76
N ALA A 47 0.56 -5.69 1.45
CA ALA A 47 -0.40 -6.21 2.40
C ALA A 47 -0.02 -7.63 2.84
N ILE A 48 0.22 -7.79 4.14
CA ILE A 48 0.61 -9.04 4.79
C ILE A 48 -0.51 -9.47 5.73
N TRP A 49 -1.26 -10.49 5.30
CA TRP A 49 -2.35 -11.08 6.06
C TRP A 49 -1.81 -11.89 7.25
N GLN A 50 -2.61 -12.04 8.30
CA GLN A 50 -2.29 -12.91 9.42
C GLN A 50 -3.22 -14.15 9.43
N PRO A 51 -2.68 -15.37 9.67
CA PRO A 51 -1.26 -15.68 9.79
C PRO A 51 -0.51 -15.45 8.47
N ALA A 52 0.73 -14.94 8.55
CA ALA A 52 1.55 -14.68 7.37
C ALA A 52 1.88 -15.99 6.64
N ARG A 53 1.61 -16.00 5.33
CA ARG A 53 2.04 -17.09 4.43
C ARG A 53 3.46 -16.85 3.94
N SER A 54 4.08 -17.89 3.38
CA SER A 54 5.42 -17.77 2.79
C SER A 54 5.44 -16.68 1.72
N SER A 55 6.56 -15.97 1.57
CA SER A 55 6.73 -14.93 0.54
C SER A 55 6.69 -15.48 -0.90
N SER A 56 6.81 -16.80 -1.05
CA SER A 56 6.63 -17.52 -2.32
C SER A 56 5.17 -17.72 -2.72
N ASP A 57 4.26 -17.71 -1.75
CA ASP A 57 2.86 -18.12 -1.95
C ASP A 57 2.10 -17.02 -2.69
N SER A 58 1.32 -17.43 -3.69
CA SER A 58 0.35 -16.56 -4.35
C SER A 58 -1.00 -16.59 -3.62
N GLU A 59 -1.66 -15.45 -3.56
CA GLU A 59 -3.03 -15.32 -3.14
C GLU A 59 -3.99 -15.66 -4.27
N THR A 60 -5.13 -16.27 -3.90
CA THR A 60 -6.23 -16.50 -4.84
C THR A 60 -7.08 -15.24 -4.93
N ILE A 61 -7.14 -14.65 -6.11
CA ILE A 61 -7.99 -13.48 -6.40
C ILE A 61 -9.38 -13.98 -6.79
N GLU A 62 -10.41 -13.55 -6.06
CA GLU A 62 -11.81 -13.84 -6.39
C GLU A 62 -12.38 -12.81 -7.37
N ASP A 63 -11.99 -11.55 -7.21
CA ASP A 63 -12.46 -10.46 -8.04
C ASP A 63 -11.40 -9.35 -8.10
N CYS A 64 -11.29 -8.71 -9.25
CA CYS A 64 -10.38 -7.59 -9.49
C CYS A 64 -10.94 -6.69 -10.58
N TYR A 65 -11.16 -5.42 -10.27
CA TYR A 65 -11.62 -4.47 -11.26
C TYR A 65 -11.20 -3.03 -10.93
N PRO A 66 -10.96 -2.20 -11.96
CA PRO A 66 -10.80 -0.78 -11.80
C PRO A 66 -12.16 -0.08 -11.64
N ARG A 67 -12.23 0.92 -10.74
CA ARG A 67 -13.39 1.81 -10.59
C ARG A 67 -12.91 3.24 -10.38
N GLY A 68 -12.90 4.03 -11.46
CA GLY A 68 -12.41 5.40 -11.42
C GLY A 68 -10.91 5.45 -11.09
N ARG A 69 -10.56 5.92 -9.89
CA ARG A 69 -9.18 5.96 -9.37
C ARG A 69 -8.79 4.73 -8.56
N ASP A 70 -9.76 3.88 -8.26
CA ASP A 70 -9.58 2.71 -7.40
C ASP A 70 -9.26 1.51 -8.26
N LEU A 71 -8.26 0.73 -7.83
CA LEU A 71 -8.14 -0.67 -8.17
C LEU A 71 -8.65 -1.46 -6.97
N ILE A 72 -9.70 -2.25 -7.18
CA ILE A 72 -10.36 -3.01 -6.11
C ILE A 72 -10.06 -4.48 -6.34
N VAL A 73 -9.50 -5.14 -5.32
CA VAL A 73 -9.17 -6.57 -5.38
C VAL A 73 -9.73 -7.26 -4.16
N THR A 74 -10.43 -8.37 -4.41
CA THR A 74 -10.96 -9.23 -3.35
C THR A 74 -10.22 -10.56 -3.36
N TYR A 75 -9.67 -10.92 -2.21
CA TYR A 75 -8.91 -12.15 -2.02
C TYR A 75 -9.77 -13.22 -1.37
N ALA A 76 -9.55 -14.47 -1.78
CA ALA A 76 -10.28 -15.60 -1.25
C ALA A 76 -10.03 -15.76 0.25
N GLN A 77 -11.07 -16.20 0.94
CA GLN A 77 -10.89 -16.73 2.28
C GLN A 77 -10.19 -18.10 2.20
N THR A 78 -9.33 -18.43 3.17
CA THR A 78 -8.69 -19.76 3.27
C THR A 78 -9.05 -20.43 4.60
N PRO A 79 -8.80 -21.74 4.77
CA PRO A 79 -8.96 -22.40 6.06
C PRO A 79 -8.13 -21.76 7.18
N GLU A 80 -6.94 -21.23 6.85
CA GLU A 80 -6.01 -20.61 7.79
C GLU A 80 -6.33 -19.13 8.05
N ARG A 81 -6.99 -18.45 7.10
CA ARG A 81 -7.39 -17.05 7.20
C ARG A 81 -8.90 -16.96 7.10
N SER A 82 -9.55 -16.80 8.25
CA SER A 82 -11.02 -16.77 8.37
C SER A 82 -11.68 -15.47 7.89
N VAL A 83 -10.90 -14.49 7.42
CA VAL A 83 -11.38 -13.24 6.84
C VAL A 83 -11.24 -13.23 5.33
N ARG A 84 -12.11 -12.48 4.67
CA ARG A 84 -12.09 -12.21 3.24
C ARG A 84 -11.56 -10.79 3.00
N PRO A 85 -10.27 -10.61 2.68
CA PRO A 85 -9.69 -9.29 2.48
C PRO A 85 -10.18 -8.67 1.18
N GLN A 86 -10.50 -7.39 1.23
CA GLN A 86 -10.65 -6.56 0.05
C GLN A 86 -9.74 -5.35 0.16
N VAL A 87 -8.94 -5.10 -0.87
CA VAL A 87 -7.98 -3.99 -0.91
C VAL A 87 -8.34 -3.03 -2.01
N TYR A 88 -8.23 -1.75 -1.70
CA TYR A 88 -8.33 -0.67 -2.66
C TYR A 88 -6.97 -0.01 -2.77
N TRP A 89 -6.43 0.06 -3.98
CA TRP A 89 -5.34 0.97 -4.31
C TRP A 89 -5.91 2.15 -5.08
N ARG A 90 -6.12 3.25 -4.36
CA ARG A 90 -6.68 4.48 -4.89
C ARG A 90 -5.56 5.43 -5.30
N MET A 91 -5.56 5.86 -6.55
CA MET A 91 -4.68 6.95 -6.97
C MET A 91 -5.09 8.26 -6.31
N ILE A 92 -4.12 8.92 -5.68
CA ILE A 92 -4.24 10.30 -5.22
C ILE A 92 -3.74 11.19 -6.35
N VAL A 93 -4.55 12.16 -6.75
CA VAL A 93 -4.21 13.10 -7.81
C VAL A 93 -4.48 14.52 -7.36
N ASP A 94 -3.70 15.47 -7.88
CA ASP A 94 -3.96 16.89 -7.76
C ASP A 94 -5.02 17.29 -8.80
N GLU A 95 -6.18 17.74 -8.34
CA GLU A 95 -7.25 18.31 -9.19
C GLU A 95 -7.14 19.83 -9.32
N SER A 96 -6.33 20.49 -8.47
CA SER A 96 -6.21 21.95 -8.43
C SER A 96 -5.36 22.51 -9.57
N GLN A 97 -4.55 21.67 -10.22
CA GLN A 97 -3.83 22.02 -11.43
C GLN A 97 -4.77 21.95 -12.63
N GLY A 98 -5.46 23.06 -12.91
CA GLY A 98 -6.19 23.31 -14.17
C GLY A 98 -5.27 23.44 -15.40
N SER A 99 -4.16 22.71 -15.43
CA SER A 99 -3.24 22.69 -16.55
C SER A 99 -3.77 21.78 -17.65
N SER A 100 -3.49 22.11 -18.91
CA SER A 100 -3.86 21.36 -20.11
C SER A 100 -3.32 19.92 -20.16
N ALA A 101 -2.54 19.50 -19.15
CA ALA A 101 -1.98 18.17 -18.98
C ALA A 101 -2.88 17.22 -18.14
N GLY A 102 -3.94 17.73 -17.49
CA GLY A 102 -4.84 16.94 -16.66
C GLY A 102 -4.31 16.68 -15.24
N PRO A 103 -5.07 15.94 -14.40
CA PRO A 103 -4.77 15.76 -12.98
C PRO A 103 -3.46 14.98 -12.78
N MET A 104 -2.56 15.51 -11.96
CA MET A 104 -1.24 14.93 -11.73
C MET A 104 -1.28 13.92 -10.57
N PRO A 105 -0.82 12.67 -10.73
CA PRO A 105 -0.70 11.74 -9.60
C PRO A 105 0.26 12.29 -8.53
N LEU A 106 -0.24 12.30 -7.29
CA LEU A 106 0.49 12.69 -6.08
C LEU A 106 0.81 11.50 -5.19
N GLY A 107 0.27 10.31 -5.46
CA GLY A 107 0.49 9.15 -4.60
C GLY A 107 -0.57 8.08 -4.72
N VAL A 108 -0.58 7.18 -3.74
CA VAL A 108 -1.53 6.06 -3.63
C VAL A 108 -2.05 5.98 -2.20
N GLU A 109 -3.37 5.84 -2.05
CA GLU A 109 -4.04 5.44 -0.82
C GLU A 109 -4.34 3.94 -0.88
N TRP A 110 -3.82 3.20 0.09
CA TRP A 110 -4.18 1.82 0.37
C TRP A 110 -5.33 1.79 1.37
N ILE A 111 -6.40 1.06 1.05
CA ILE A 111 -7.54 0.85 1.94
C ILE A 111 -7.78 -0.64 2.09
N GLY A 112 -7.51 -1.17 3.28
CA GLY A 112 -7.87 -2.52 3.65
C GLY A 112 -9.29 -2.56 4.17
N SER A 113 -10.11 -3.49 3.68
CA SER A 113 -11.46 -3.75 4.14
C SER A 113 -11.59 -5.22 4.50
N MET A 114 -11.75 -5.51 5.78
CA MET A 114 -11.87 -6.87 6.30
C MET A 114 -13.32 -7.18 6.65
N GLN A 115 -13.79 -8.32 6.14
CA GLN A 115 -15.11 -8.88 6.42
C GLN A 115 -14.97 -10.38 6.69
N THR A 116 -15.90 -10.94 7.46
CA THR A 116 -15.94 -12.37 7.77
C THR A 116 -17.37 -12.89 7.76
N SER A 117 -17.54 -14.14 7.32
CA SER A 117 -18.80 -14.88 7.46
C SER A 117 -18.89 -15.66 8.78
N PHE A 118 -17.79 -15.72 9.53
CA PHE A 118 -17.66 -16.43 10.80
C PHE A 118 -18.13 -15.54 11.95
N LEU A 119 -18.53 -16.15 13.06
CA LEU A 119 -18.98 -15.41 14.25
C LEU A 119 -17.85 -14.59 14.86
N ASP A 120 -16.63 -15.11 14.80
CA ASP A 120 -15.42 -14.46 15.28
C ASP A 120 -14.26 -14.77 14.33
N SER A 121 -13.36 -13.81 14.14
CA SER A 121 -12.21 -13.89 13.26
C SER A 121 -11.15 -12.87 13.65
N GLN A 122 -9.90 -13.16 13.32
CA GLN A 122 -8.79 -12.23 13.53
C GLN A 122 -8.45 -11.53 12.20
N PRO A 123 -8.88 -10.26 12.01
CA PRO A 123 -8.72 -9.55 10.74
C PRO A 123 -7.35 -8.88 10.56
N GLN A 124 -6.39 -9.15 11.45
CA GLN A 124 -5.13 -8.43 11.49
C GLN A 124 -4.42 -8.46 10.14
N VAL A 125 -3.96 -7.29 9.72
CA VAL A 125 -3.11 -7.10 8.54
C VAL A 125 -2.00 -6.14 8.89
N ASP A 126 -0.80 -6.47 8.40
CA ASP A 126 0.31 -5.54 8.39
C ASP A 126 0.43 -4.95 6.98
N SER A 127 0.42 -3.62 6.88
CA SER A 127 0.85 -2.92 5.68
C SER A 127 2.32 -2.57 5.81
N VAL A 128 3.13 -2.99 4.84
CA VAL A 128 4.59 -2.81 4.88
C VAL A 128 5.06 -2.00 3.69
N SER A 129 5.98 -1.08 3.91
CA SER A 129 6.74 -0.41 2.84
C SER A 129 8.23 -0.62 3.08
N GLU A 130 8.94 -1.07 2.06
CA GLU A 130 10.35 -1.46 2.11
C GLU A 130 11.17 -0.53 1.22
N PHE A 131 12.33 -0.12 1.73
CA PHE A 131 13.25 0.80 1.07
C PHE A 131 14.67 0.24 1.16
N ASP A 132 15.42 0.34 0.07
CA ASP A 132 16.86 0.06 0.08
C ASP A 132 17.58 1.14 0.90
N SER A 133 18.33 0.75 1.94
CA SER A 133 18.97 1.68 2.87
C SER A 133 20.14 2.46 2.24
N ALA A 134 20.69 1.97 1.12
CA ALA A 134 21.70 2.71 0.35
C ALA A 134 21.09 3.87 -0.44
N ASP A 135 19.84 3.71 -0.88
CA ASP A 135 19.14 4.66 -1.74
C ASP A 135 18.19 5.59 -0.97
N TRP A 136 17.79 5.21 0.24
CA TRP A 136 16.77 5.94 1.01
C TRP A 136 17.17 6.18 2.47
N LYS A 137 16.80 7.36 2.97
CA LYS A 137 16.83 7.71 4.39
C LYS A 137 15.41 7.87 4.90
N LEU A 138 15.05 7.09 5.91
CA LEU A 138 13.73 7.16 6.55
C LEU A 138 13.80 7.96 7.84
N GLU A 139 12.81 8.83 8.02
CA GLU A 139 12.64 9.62 9.23
C GLU A 139 11.18 9.59 9.66
N SER A 140 10.94 9.44 10.97
CA SER A 140 9.60 9.67 11.53
C SER A 140 9.29 11.16 11.55
N VAL A 141 8.02 11.51 11.31
CA VAL A 141 7.55 12.90 11.31
C VAL A 141 6.37 13.01 12.25
N ASP A 142 6.39 14.00 13.13
CA ASP A 142 5.23 14.32 13.95
C ASP A 142 4.17 15.01 13.10
N CYS A 143 3.00 14.37 13.00
CA CYS A 143 1.88 14.84 12.22
C CYS A 143 0.60 14.81 13.07
N TYR A 144 0.58 15.58 14.16
CA TYR A 144 -0.57 15.72 15.05
C TYR A 144 -1.12 14.37 15.56
N GLY A 145 -0.22 13.46 15.96
CA GLY A 145 -0.58 12.12 16.43
C GLY A 145 -0.87 11.10 15.32
N CYS A 146 -0.71 11.48 14.05
CA CYS A 146 -0.72 10.55 12.92
C CYS A 146 0.63 9.83 12.81
N PRO A 147 0.66 8.49 12.79
CA PRO A 147 1.86 7.74 12.44
C PRO A 147 2.30 8.08 11.00
N ALA A 148 3.40 8.83 10.87
CA ALA A 148 3.87 9.35 9.60
C ALA A 148 5.39 9.27 9.49
N PHE A 149 5.87 8.98 8.28
CA PHE A 149 7.27 8.80 7.96
C PHE A 149 7.58 9.43 6.60
N VAL A 150 8.76 10.01 6.47
CA VAL A 150 9.27 10.51 5.19
C VAL A 150 10.49 9.69 4.80
N ALA A 151 10.42 9.07 3.63
CA ALA A 151 11.55 8.46 2.95
C ALA A 151 12.14 9.47 1.96
N ARG A 152 13.41 9.84 2.16
CA ARG A 152 14.15 10.76 1.28
C ARG A 152 15.17 9.99 0.47
N PRO A 153 15.20 10.13 -0.87
CA PRO A 153 16.19 9.47 -1.68
C PRO A 153 17.56 10.13 -1.48
N THR A 154 18.63 9.34 -1.56
CA THR A 154 20.01 9.81 -1.40
C THR A 154 20.57 10.47 -2.66
N ASP A 155 19.91 10.29 -3.80
CA ASP A 155 20.31 10.83 -5.10
C ASP A 155 20.11 12.35 -5.25
N GLY A 156 19.34 12.97 -4.33
CA GLY A 156 19.00 14.40 -4.33
C GLY A 156 18.18 14.87 -5.53
N LYS A 157 17.64 13.95 -6.34
CA LYS A 157 16.90 14.24 -7.58
C LYS A 157 15.51 13.63 -7.59
N SER A 158 15.37 12.47 -6.96
CA SER A 158 14.08 11.79 -6.85
C SER A 158 13.20 12.48 -5.81
N PRO A 159 11.87 12.47 -5.99
CA PRO A 159 10.93 12.97 -4.99
C PRO A 159 11.03 12.17 -3.69
N SER A 160 10.80 12.84 -2.57
CA SER A 160 10.62 12.19 -1.27
C SER A 160 9.24 11.54 -1.18
N ILE A 161 9.06 10.62 -0.25
CA ILE A 161 7.79 9.90 -0.06
C ILE A 161 7.33 10.04 1.37
N LEU A 162 6.15 10.63 1.57
CA LEU A 162 5.45 10.63 2.85
C LEU A 162 4.53 9.42 2.94
N ILE A 163 4.72 8.58 3.95
CA ILE A 163 3.80 7.49 4.26
C ILE A 163 3.12 7.78 5.60
N ALA A 164 1.80 7.79 5.61
CA ALA A 164 1.02 8.06 6.80
C ALA A 164 -0.18 7.13 6.92
N ALA A 165 -0.44 6.61 8.11
CA ALA A 165 -1.65 5.87 8.42
C ALA A 165 -2.66 6.80 9.11
N HIS A 166 -3.95 6.67 8.80
CA HIS A 166 -4.96 7.48 9.47
C HIS A 166 -4.93 7.21 11.00
N PRO A 167 -4.98 8.24 11.87
CA PRO A 167 -4.75 8.07 13.31
C PRO A 167 -5.68 7.05 13.99
N SER A 168 -6.96 6.98 13.57
CA SER A 168 -7.92 6.01 14.11
C SER A 168 -7.76 4.59 13.59
N ASP A 169 -7.01 4.40 12.50
CA ASP A 169 -6.97 3.14 11.77
C ASP A 169 -5.73 2.32 12.16
N CYS A 170 -4.67 2.99 12.64
CA CYS A 170 -3.40 2.38 13.02
C CYS A 170 -3.29 2.15 14.53
N GLN A 171 -3.09 0.90 14.93
CA GLN A 171 -2.94 0.53 16.35
C GLN A 171 -1.47 0.40 16.76
N VAL A 172 -0.61 -0.10 15.86
CA VAL A 172 0.83 -0.20 16.07
C VAL A 172 1.55 0.20 14.79
N HIS A 173 2.61 0.98 14.92
CA HIS A 173 3.54 1.26 13.82
C HIS A 173 4.96 1.01 14.30
N GLN A 174 5.78 0.46 13.41
CA GLN A 174 7.16 0.10 13.73
C GLN A 174 8.03 0.35 12.49
N MET A 175 9.22 0.89 12.73
CA MET A 175 10.28 0.97 11.75
C MET A 175 11.29 -0.12 12.09
N ASP A 176 11.42 -1.11 11.21
CA ASP A 176 12.30 -2.25 11.36
C ASP A 176 13.47 -2.11 10.38
N GLU A 177 14.68 -1.99 10.89
CA GLU A 177 15.89 -2.23 10.10
C GLU A 177 16.05 -3.75 9.96
N SER A 178 15.36 -4.30 8.97
CA SER A 178 15.17 -5.76 8.80
C SER A 178 16.45 -6.50 8.36
N SER A 179 17.40 -5.78 7.76
CA SER A 179 18.75 -6.22 7.37
C SER A 179 19.62 -4.97 7.18
N SER A 180 20.94 -5.10 7.03
CA SER A 180 21.84 -3.93 6.80
C SER A 180 21.43 -3.08 5.60
N ASP A 181 20.71 -3.67 4.65
CA ASP A 181 20.48 -3.11 3.32
C ASP A 181 19.00 -2.72 3.09
N THR A 182 18.09 -2.98 4.04
CA THR A 182 16.66 -2.68 3.86
C THR A 182 16.00 -2.17 5.14
N VAL A 183 15.39 -0.99 5.02
CA VAL A 183 14.52 -0.42 6.06
C VAL A 183 13.06 -0.69 5.70
N ALA A 184 12.33 -1.28 6.64
CA ALA A 184 10.91 -1.58 6.49
C ALA A 184 10.07 -0.74 7.46
N LEU A 185 9.01 -0.14 6.94
CA LEU A 185 7.99 0.55 7.71
C LEU A 185 6.74 -0.32 7.77
N ARG A 186 6.30 -0.68 8.98
CA ARG A 186 5.13 -1.53 9.22
C ARG A 186 4.03 -0.75 9.94
N PHE A 187 2.82 -0.83 9.42
CA PHE A 187 1.59 -0.41 10.08
C PHE A 187 0.71 -1.63 10.33
N ARG A 188 0.41 -1.92 11.59
CA ARG A 188 -0.50 -3.00 11.98
C ARG A 188 -1.90 -2.46 12.19
N LEU A 189 -2.84 -3.06 11.48
CA LEU A 189 -4.25 -2.69 11.48
C LEU A 189 -5.09 -3.87 11.98
N PHE A 190 -6.23 -3.56 12.58
CA PHE A 190 -7.28 -4.51 12.99
C PHE A 190 -6.81 -5.63 13.95
N THR A 191 -6.18 -5.27 15.06
CA THR A 191 -5.77 -6.22 16.13
C THR A 191 -6.93 -6.73 16.98
N GLU A 192 -8.12 -6.15 16.82
CA GLU A 192 -9.32 -6.59 17.52
C GLU A 192 -10.06 -7.64 16.69
N SER A 193 -10.80 -8.52 17.38
CA SER A 193 -11.68 -9.48 16.73
C SER A 193 -12.70 -8.80 15.81
N LEU A 194 -13.09 -9.55 14.77
CA LEU A 194 -14.11 -9.18 13.82
C LEU A 194 -15.31 -10.13 13.94
N GLU A 195 -16.45 -9.59 14.33
CA GLU A 195 -17.70 -10.34 14.39
C GLU A 195 -18.38 -10.43 13.02
N LYS A 196 -19.24 -11.43 12.86
CA LYS A 196 -20.06 -11.60 11.65
C LYS A 196 -20.87 -10.34 11.34
N GLY A 197 -20.79 -9.88 10.09
CA GLY A 197 -21.54 -8.70 9.63
C GLY A 197 -20.89 -7.36 9.98
N VAL A 198 -19.79 -7.35 10.74
CA VAL A 198 -18.95 -6.17 10.95
C VAL A 198 -17.94 -6.04 9.81
N ILE A 199 -17.72 -4.81 9.36
CA ILE A 199 -16.67 -4.47 8.39
C ILE A 199 -15.70 -3.51 9.07
N ARG A 200 -14.42 -3.87 9.10
CA ARG A 200 -13.34 -2.96 9.54
C ARG A 200 -12.58 -2.44 8.33
N ARG A 201 -12.33 -1.13 8.33
CA ARG A 201 -11.57 -0.45 7.27
C ARG A 201 -10.47 0.40 7.86
N GLY A 202 -9.35 0.42 7.16
CA GLY A 202 -8.14 1.10 7.59
C GLY A 202 -7.39 1.64 6.39
N ARG A 203 -6.80 2.82 6.54
CA ARG A 203 -6.24 3.60 5.42
C ARG A 203 -4.81 4.00 5.69
N ILE A 204 -3.98 3.84 4.66
CA ILE A 204 -2.58 4.27 4.63
C ILE A 204 -2.35 4.98 3.31
N ARG A 205 -1.66 6.12 3.35
CA ARG A 205 -1.35 6.91 2.16
C ARG A 205 0.15 6.98 1.97
N ALA A 206 0.59 6.80 0.74
CA ALA A 206 1.92 7.16 0.28
C ALA A 206 1.79 8.34 -0.69
N HIS A 207 2.41 9.47 -0.37
CA HIS A 207 2.44 10.68 -1.17
C HIS A 207 3.85 10.95 -1.68
N LEU A 208 3.98 11.34 -2.94
CA LEU A 208 5.19 11.91 -3.49
C LEU A 208 5.28 13.39 -3.10
N LEU A 209 6.46 13.82 -2.68
CA LEU A 209 6.82 15.19 -2.32
C LEU A 209 7.95 15.65 -3.24
N ASP A 210 7.74 16.74 -3.97
CA ASP A 210 8.75 17.38 -4.82
C ASP A 210 9.68 18.29 -4.01
#